data_AF-A0A2V7JDN4-F1
#
_entry.id   AF-A0A2V7JDN4-F1
#
_cell.length_a   1.000
_cell.length_b   1.000
_cell.length_c   1.000
_cell.angle_alpha   90.00
_cell.angle_beta   90.00
_cell.angle_gamma   90.00
#
_symmetry.space_group_name_H-M   'P 1'
#
loop_
_entity.id
_entity.type
_entity.pdbx_description
1 polymer ?
#
loop_
_entity_poly.entity_id
_entity_poly.type
_entity_poly.pdbx_seq_one_letter_code
_entity_poly.pdbx_strand_id
1 'polypeptide(L)'
;MVGILPLFWLLGGPWRGHGTDSLALLKAARRAQQTFEATRRANLPVQPAFASDRCDERIGRMCYWYEGGLDTAPEEPPRIREARVRLLATLADASVALPGDEWIAGQRVRYLIEHQAFDAAVHVATACRATTWWCEALGGMARHAAGDFAGADSTFTAALRDMPEDERCGWTDISPLLEGELAKRYRRLDCAGRETFAARWWWLTRPLYSLGGNDRRTEHLARRTFARIEREARTTFGLYWGDDLRDLLVRYGWATYWTREPPRSELVPSEPRIAGHEPSPSLHFGATMQAF
;
A
#
# COMPACT_ATOMS: atom_id res chain seq x y z
N MET A 1 12.95 -78.74 -25.52
CA MET A 1 12.66 -77.37 -25.97
C MET A 1 12.40 -76.53 -24.75
N VAL A 2 13.37 -75.68 -24.39
CA VAL A 2 13.36 -74.85 -23.18
C VAL A 2 12.60 -73.56 -23.48
N GLY A 3 11.47 -73.35 -22.79
CA GLY A 3 10.64 -72.15 -22.91
C GLY A 3 11.15 -71.05 -21.96
N ILE A 4 11.63 -69.95 -22.55
CA ILE A 4 12.12 -68.77 -21.84
C ILE A 4 10.93 -67.85 -21.55
N LEU A 5 10.63 -67.63 -20.27
CA LEU A 5 9.70 -66.59 -19.79
C LEU A 5 10.46 -65.26 -19.66
N PRO A 6 10.00 -64.14 -20.23
CA PRO A 6 10.59 -62.84 -19.96
C PRO A 6 9.96 -62.25 -18.70
N LEU A 7 10.80 -62.04 -17.69
CA LEU A 7 10.50 -61.32 -16.47
C LEU A 7 10.46 -59.81 -16.80
N PHE A 8 9.28 -59.26 -17.09
CA PHE A 8 9.10 -57.81 -17.25
C PHE A 8 9.17 -57.13 -15.88
N TRP A 9 10.34 -56.57 -15.55
CA TRP A 9 10.50 -55.62 -14.46
C TRP A 9 9.79 -54.31 -14.80
N LEU A 10 8.66 -54.06 -14.16
CA LEU A 10 8.02 -52.75 -14.11
C LEU A 10 8.90 -51.81 -13.27
N LEU A 11 9.76 -51.04 -13.93
CA LEU A 11 10.37 -49.85 -13.33
C LEU A 11 9.31 -48.77 -13.18
N GLY A 12 8.61 -48.77 -12.05
CA GLY A 12 7.83 -47.63 -11.59
C GLY A 12 8.79 -46.49 -11.20
N GLY A 13 9.19 -45.70 -12.18
CA GLY A 13 9.89 -44.44 -11.92
C GLY A 13 8.95 -43.47 -11.16
N PRO A 14 9.40 -42.82 -10.08
CA PRO A 14 8.58 -41.82 -9.40
C PRO A 14 8.37 -40.64 -10.34
N TRP A 15 7.11 -40.38 -10.68
CA TRP A 15 6.67 -39.18 -11.37
C TRP A 15 6.96 -37.98 -10.46
N ARG A 16 8.15 -37.36 -10.60
CA ARG A 16 8.40 -36.02 -10.08
C ARG A 16 7.73 -35.04 -11.02
N GLY A 17 6.45 -34.77 -10.78
CA GLY A 17 5.80 -33.60 -11.36
C GLY A 17 6.64 -32.37 -11.01
N HIS A 18 7.29 -31.77 -12.01
CA HIS A 18 7.91 -30.45 -11.89
C HIS A 18 6.81 -29.37 -11.92
N GLY A 19 5.82 -29.52 -11.03
CA GLY A 19 4.92 -28.42 -10.72
C GLY A 19 5.75 -27.34 -10.05
N THR A 20 5.72 -26.13 -10.59
CA THR A 20 6.28 -24.97 -9.91
C THR A 20 5.71 -24.90 -8.50
N ASP A 21 6.57 -24.99 -7.49
CA ASP A 21 6.15 -24.89 -6.09
C ASP A 21 5.68 -23.45 -5.82
N SER A 22 4.37 -23.23 -5.92
CA SER A 22 3.74 -21.93 -5.77
C SER A 22 4.00 -21.31 -4.39
N LEU A 23 4.08 -22.15 -3.35
CA LEU A 23 4.39 -21.71 -2.01
C LEU A 23 5.85 -21.26 -1.91
N ALA A 24 6.78 -21.98 -2.52
CA ALA A 24 8.19 -21.57 -2.56
C ALA A 24 8.38 -20.25 -3.32
N LEU A 25 7.69 -20.06 -4.45
CA LEU A 25 7.73 -18.79 -5.20
C LEU A 25 7.18 -17.62 -4.39
N LEU A 26 6.01 -17.79 -3.75
CA LEU A 26 5.44 -16.74 -2.91
C LEU A 26 6.36 -16.40 -1.72
N LYS A 27 6.97 -17.41 -1.09
CA LYS A 27 7.97 -17.20 -0.02
C LYS A 27 9.19 -16.44 -0.53
N ALA A 28 9.67 -16.74 -1.73
CA ALA A 28 10.78 -16.03 -2.35
C ALA A 28 10.44 -14.55 -2.62
N ALA A 29 9.24 -14.28 -3.15
CA ALA A 29 8.76 -12.92 -3.40
C ALA A 29 8.62 -12.12 -2.08
N ARG A 30 8.05 -12.74 -1.03
CA ARG A 30 7.97 -12.14 0.31
C ARG A 30 9.34 -11.86 0.91
N ARG A 31 10.30 -12.78 0.73
CA ARG A 31 11.68 -12.57 1.18
C ARG A 31 12.37 -11.43 0.43
N ALA A 32 12.15 -11.30 -0.87
CA ALA A 32 12.67 -10.19 -1.66
C ALA A 32 12.13 -8.84 -1.14
N GLN A 33 10.84 -8.76 -0.82
CA GLN A 33 10.24 -7.57 -0.21
C GLN A 33 10.88 -7.24 1.15
N GLN A 34 11.07 -8.23 2.01
CA GLN A 34 11.75 -8.03 3.30
C GLN A 34 13.20 -7.57 3.15
N THR A 35 13.94 -8.14 2.18
CA THR A 35 15.32 -7.75 1.88
C THR A 35 15.39 -6.31 1.36
N PHE A 36 14.43 -5.91 0.52
CA PHE A 36 14.33 -4.53 0.06
C PHE A 36 14.09 -3.57 1.23
N GLU A 37 13.11 -3.83 2.09
CA GLU A 37 12.81 -2.94 3.22
C GLU A 37 13.96 -2.88 4.23
N ALA A 38 14.65 -4.00 4.48
CA ALA A 38 15.87 -3.99 5.30
C ALA A 38 16.97 -3.11 4.67
N THR A 39 17.15 -3.22 3.35
CA THR A 39 18.13 -2.40 2.60
C THR A 39 17.75 -0.93 2.65
N ARG A 40 16.46 -0.59 2.44
CA ARG A 40 15.94 0.78 2.56
C ARG A 40 16.29 1.36 3.92
N ARG A 41 15.85 0.72 5.00
CA ARG A 41 16.03 1.18 6.38
C ARG A 41 17.50 1.42 6.75
N ALA A 42 18.40 0.54 6.28
CA ALA A 42 19.83 0.67 6.54
C ALA A 42 20.50 1.82 5.79
N ASN A 43 19.90 2.31 4.70
CA ASN A 43 20.49 3.29 3.81
C ASN A 43 19.69 4.60 3.73
N LEU A 44 18.64 4.81 4.54
CA LEU A 44 17.87 6.06 4.52
C LEU A 44 18.76 7.29 4.79
N PRO A 45 18.48 8.43 4.13
CA PRO A 45 19.10 9.71 4.46
C PRO A 45 18.97 10.02 5.96
N VAL A 46 20.06 10.49 6.55
CA VAL A 46 20.09 10.88 7.96
C VAL A 46 19.60 12.32 8.08
N GLN A 47 18.61 12.54 8.94
CA GLN A 47 18.13 13.87 9.33
C GLN A 47 18.42 14.06 10.83
N PRO A 48 18.78 15.28 11.29
CA PRO A 48 18.95 15.56 12.71
C PRO A 48 17.73 15.11 13.51
N ALA A 49 17.95 14.73 14.78
CA ALA A 49 16.93 14.12 15.63
C ALA A 49 15.57 14.82 15.50
N PHE A 50 14.53 14.03 15.27
CA PHE A 50 13.16 14.53 15.26
C PHE A 50 12.95 15.14 16.65
N ALA A 51 12.62 16.43 16.71
CA ALA A 51 12.50 17.13 17.98
C ALA A 51 11.56 16.32 18.89
N SER A 52 12.08 15.79 20.00
CA SER A 52 11.39 14.82 20.87
C SER A 52 10.06 15.32 21.41
N ASP A 53 9.84 16.63 21.32
CA ASP A 53 8.70 17.36 21.89
C ASP A 53 7.64 17.71 20.81
N ARG A 54 7.89 17.43 19.53
CA ARG A 54 6.94 17.70 18.43
C ARG A 54 6.09 16.48 18.15
N CYS A 55 5.01 16.35 18.91
CA CYS A 55 3.99 15.33 18.69
C CYS A 55 2.59 15.95 18.70
N ASP A 56 2.19 16.47 17.54
CA ASP A 56 0.90 17.16 17.39
C ASP A 56 -0.25 16.19 17.59
N GLU A 57 -0.12 14.96 17.07
CA GLU A 57 -1.10 13.91 17.28
C GLU A 57 -0.47 12.54 17.55
N ARG A 58 -0.96 11.87 18.61
CA ARG A 58 -0.56 10.51 18.96
C ARG A 58 -1.58 9.51 18.43
N ILE A 59 -1.14 8.62 17.54
CA ILE A 59 -1.96 7.55 16.95
C ILE A 59 -1.30 6.22 17.29
N GLY A 60 -1.76 5.57 18.37
CA GLY A 60 -1.16 4.33 18.88
C GLY A 60 0.35 4.46 19.13
N ARG A 61 1.16 3.71 18.37
CA ARG A 61 2.65 3.74 18.47
C ARG A 61 3.26 4.91 17.69
N MET A 62 2.47 5.61 16.90
CA MET A 62 2.93 6.65 15.98
C MET A 62 2.67 8.04 16.53
N CYS A 63 3.59 8.91 16.18
CA CYS A 63 3.52 10.32 16.46
C CYS A 63 3.49 11.02 15.10
N TYR A 64 2.43 11.79 14.85
CA TYR A 64 2.30 12.63 13.67
C TYR A 64 2.57 14.08 14.06
N TRP A 65 3.31 14.79 13.22
CA TRP A 65 3.52 16.22 13.32
C TRP A 65 3.49 16.84 11.93
N TYR A 66 3.02 18.08 11.84
CA TYR A 66 2.98 18.80 10.58
C TYR A 66 4.24 19.66 10.41
N GLU A 67 5.00 19.42 9.34
CA GLU A 67 6.09 20.32 8.94
C GLU A 67 5.56 21.28 7.86
N GLY A 68 5.27 22.51 8.27
CA GLY A 68 4.85 23.56 7.36
C GLY A 68 6.02 24.03 6.48
N GLY A 69 5.95 23.78 5.17
CA GLY A 69 6.97 24.24 4.22
C GLY A 69 7.00 23.45 2.92
N LEU A 70 7.81 23.91 1.97
CA LEU A 70 8.24 23.14 0.82
C LEU A 70 9.51 22.39 1.20
N ASP A 71 9.38 21.31 1.98
CA ASP A 71 10.53 20.46 2.24
C ASP A 71 11.00 19.82 0.93
N THR A 72 12.28 20.03 0.63
CA THR A 72 12.90 19.37 -0.52
C THR A 72 13.27 17.97 -0.11
N ALA A 73 12.56 16.98 -0.65
CA ALA A 73 12.85 15.58 -0.42
C ALA A 73 14.33 15.31 -0.76
N PRO A 74 15.12 14.72 0.16
CA PRO A 74 16.50 14.37 -0.14
C PRO A 74 16.55 13.35 -1.28
N GLU A 75 17.59 13.41 -2.11
CA GLU A 75 17.76 12.42 -3.19
C GLU A 75 17.82 11.00 -2.61
N GLU A 76 17.06 10.09 -3.22
CA GLU A 76 17.06 8.70 -2.77
C GLU A 76 18.42 8.01 -3.04
N PRO A 77 19.06 7.45 -2.00
CA PRO A 77 20.35 6.80 -2.13
C PRO A 77 20.36 5.71 -3.22
N PRO A 78 21.42 5.64 -4.07
CA PRO A 78 21.49 4.68 -5.17
C PRO A 78 21.24 3.22 -4.76
N ARG A 79 21.74 2.82 -3.59
CA ARG A 79 21.52 1.46 -3.04
C ARG A 79 20.04 1.12 -2.86
N ILE A 80 19.20 2.09 -2.50
CA ILE A 80 17.76 1.90 -2.35
C ILE A 80 17.10 1.79 -3.73
N ARG A 81 17.46 2.68 -4.67
CA ARG A 81 16.97 2.62 -6.06
C ARG A 81 17.28 1.28 -6.71
N GLU A 82 18.52 0.81 -6.64
CA GLU A 82 18.94 -0.47 -7.19
C GLU A 82 18.22 -1.65 -6.52
N ALA A 83 18.02 -1.60 -5.20
CA ALA A 83 17.27 -2.62 -4.48
C ALA A 83 15.79 -2.65 -4.90
N ARG A 84 15.17 -1.48 -5.17
CA ARG A 84 13.79 -1.39 -5.68
C ARG A 84 13.68 -2.04 -7.06
N VAL A 85 14.64 -1.78 -7.95
CA VAL A 85 14.68 -2.39 -9.29
C VAL A 85 14.76 -3.92 -9.18
N ARG A 86 15.64 -4.45 -8.32
CA ARG A 86 15.74 -5.91 -8.10
C ARG A 86 14.44 -6.50 -7.54
N LEU A 87 13.79 -5.83 -6.59
CA LEU A 87 12.51 -6.25 -6.06
C LEU A 87 11.43 -6.30 -7.15
N LEU A 88 11.31 -5.23 -7.95
CA LEU A 88 10.34 -5.14 -9.03
C LEU A 88 10.53 -6.26 -10.07
N ALA A 89 11.78 -6.59 -10.40
CA ALA A 89 12.07 -7.73 -11.28
C ALA A 89 11.60 -9.06 -10.67
N THR A 90 11.93 -9.34 -9.40
CA THR A 90 11.49 -10.57 -8.73
C THR A 90 9.96 -10.67 -8.64
N LEU A 91 9.27 -9.57 -8.33
CA LEU A 91 7.81 -9.55 -8.29
C LEU A 91 7.19 -9.74 -9.68
N ALA A 92 7.83 -9.20 -10.73
CA ALA A 92 7.39 -9.41 -12.11
C ALA A 92 7.46 -10.89 -12.49
N ASP A 93 8.59 -11.56 -12.24
CA ASP A 93 8.75 -12.99 -12.50
C ASP A 93 7.73 -13.82 -11.70
N ALA A 94 7.57 -13.51 -10.42
CA ALA A 94 6.63 -14.22 -9.54
C ALA A 94 5.18 -14.08 -10.03
N SER A 95 4.78 -12.92 -10.55
CA SER A 95 3.42 -12.70 -11.06
C SER A 95 3.12 -13.41 -12.38
N VAL A 96 4.14 -13.74 -13.18
CA VAL A 96 3.96 -14.58 -14.37
C VAL A 96 3.59 -16.00 -13.94
N ALA A 97 4.26 -16.51 -12.91
CA ALA A 97 4.01 -17.84 -12.36
C ALA A 97 2.74 -17.91 -11.49
N LEU A 98 2.41 -16.82 -10.78
CA LEU A 98 1.29 -16.73 -9.83
C LEU A 98 0.39 -15.53 -10.15
N PRO A 99 -0.29 -15.53 -11.32
CA PRO A 99 -1.02 -14.34 -11.79
C PRO A 99 -2.25 -13.97 -10.96
N GLY A 100 -2.76 -14.91 -10.16
CA GLY A 100 -3.91 -14.69 -9.27
C GLY A 100 -3.54 -14.37 -7.82
N ASP A 101 -2.26 -14.24 -7.48
CA ASP A 101 -1.84 -13.93 -6.11
C ASP A 101 -2.06 -12.45 -5.79
N GLU A 102 -2.97 -12.18 -4.86
CA GLU A 102 -3.38 -10.83 -4.48
C GLU A 102 -2.24 -10.01 -3.87
N TRP A 103 -1.37 -10.67 -3.10
CA TRP A 103 -0.26 -10.03 -2.42
C TRP A 103 0.80 -9.58 -3.42
N ILE A 104 1.20 -10.45 -4.36
CA ILE A 104 2.14 -10.11 -5.43
C ILE A 104 1.59 -8.94 -6.27
N ALA A 105 0.32 -9.00 -6.67
CA ALA A 105 -0.31 -7.92 -7.45
C ALA A 105 -0.26 -6.59 -6.70
N GLY A 106 -0.61 -6.59 -5.41
CA GLY A 106 -0.55 -5.39 -4.56
C GLY A 106 0.87 -4.82 -4.40
N GLN A 107 1.86 -5.68 -4.11
CA GLN A 107 3.25 -5.22 -3.98
C GLN A 107 3.79 -4.67 -5.31
N ARG A 108 3.45 -5.28 -6.46
CA ARG A 108 3.87 -4.76 -7.77
C ARG A 108 3.35 -3.35 -8.00
N VAL A 109 2.06 -3.13 -7.79
CA VAL A 109 1.44 -1.81 -8.00
C VAL A 109 2.05 -0.77 -7.06
N ARG A 110 2.16 -1.08 -5.76
CA ARG A 110 2.80 -0.18 -4.77
C ARG A 110 4.20 0.23 -5.20
N TYR A 111 5.08 -0.72 -5.45
CA TYR A 111 6.49 -0.39 -5.72
C TYR A 111 6.70 0.22 -7.11
N LEU A 112 5.78 0.03 -8.06
CA LEU A 112 5.78 0.78 -9.32
C LEU A 112 5.35 2.23 -9.12
N ILE A 113 4.35 2.50 -8.27
CA ILE A 113 3.95 3.86 -7.88
C ILE A 113 5.10 4.55 -7.14
N GLU A 114 5.74 3.90 -6.18
CA GLU A 114 6.93 4.44 -5.50
C GLU A 114 8.12 4.66 -6.45
N HIS A 115 8.19 3.90 -7.55
CA HIS A 115 9.18 4.10 -8.62
C HIS A 115 8.75 5.16 -9.65
N GLN A 116 7.58 5.79 -9.47
CA GLN A 116 6.98 6.74 -10.41
C GLN A 116 6.71 6.14 -11.81
N ALA A 117 6.61 4.81 -11.91
CA ALA A 117 6.28 4.10 -13.14
C ALA A 117 4.76 3.87 -13.24
N PHE A 118 3.99 4.96 -13.30
CA PHE A 118 2.53 4.94 -13.16
C PHE A 118 1.83 4.15 -14.29
N ASP A 119 2.26 4.32 -15.54
CA ASP A 119 1.69 3.56 -16.67
C ASP A 119 1.90 2.04 -16.50
N ALA A 120 3.08 1.64 -16.00
CA ALA A 120 3.36 0.25 -15.71
C ALA A 120 2.50 -0.27 -14.55
N ALA A 121 2.24 0.55 -13.52
CA ALA A 121 1.33 0.20 -12.43
C ALA A 121 -0.11 -0.02 -12.93
N VAL A 122 -0.61 0.87 -13.81
CA VAL A 122 -1.94 0.73 -14.45
C VAL A 122 -2.01 -0.53 -15.30
N HIS A 123 -0.96 -0.81 -16.08
CA HIS A 123 -0.89 -2.03 -16.89
C HIS A 123 -0.91 -3.29 -16.01
N VAL A 124 -0.12 -3.34 -14.94
CA VAL A 124 -0.10 -4.46 -14.00
C VAL A 124 -1.46 -4.67 -13.34
N ALA A 125 -2.12 -3.60 -12.90
CA ALA A 125 -3.45 -3.69 -12.32
C ALA A 125 -4.51 -4.17 -13.33
N THR A 126 -4.37 -3.80 -14.61
CA THR A 126 -5.29 -4.26 -15.68
C THR A 126 -5.06 -5.73 -16.05
N ALA A 127 -3.81 -6.20 -15.99
CA ALA A 127 -3.44 -7.60 -16.25
C ALA A 127 -3.61 -8.52 -15.02
N CYS A 128 -4.05 -7.97 -13.89
CA CYS A 128 -4.28 -8.68 -12.64
C CYS A 128 -5.34 -9.79 -12.81
N ARG A 129 -5.07 -10.97 -12.25
CA ARG A 129 -6.00 -12.12 -12.29
C ARG A 129 -6.39 -12.62 -10.89
N ALA A 130 -6.27 -11.75 -9.89
CA ALA A 130 -6.78 -11.95 -8.54
C ALA A 130 -8.32 -11.78 -8.51
N THR A 131 -8.91 -11.57 -7.33
CA THR A 131 -10.32 -11.22 -7.24
C THR A 131 -10.62 -9.90 -7.97
N THR A 132 -11.75 -9.83 -8.67
CA THR A 132 -12.10 -8.71 -9.56
C THR A 132 -12.04 -7.37 -8.85
N TRP A 133 -12.71 -7.26 -7.70
CA TRP A 133 -12.75 -6.01 -6.92
C TRP A 133 -11.35 -5.57 -6.47
N TRP A 134 -10.45 -6.52 -6.18
CA TRP A 134 -9.09 -6.21 -5.77
C TRP A 134 -8.25 -5.67 -6.92
N CYS A 135 -8.33 -6.32 -8.09
CA CYS A 135 -7.69 -5.83 -9.30
C CYS A 135 -8.20 -4.43 -9.70
N GLU A 136 -9.50 -4.17 -9.55
CA GLU A 136 -10.09 -2.86 -9.79
C GLU A 136 -9.62 -1.82 -8.75
N ALA A 137 -9.56 -2.17 -7.46
CA ALA A 137 -9.02 -1.26 -6.45
C ALA A 137 -7.55 -0.89 -6.72
N LEU A 138 -6.72 -1.86 -7.09
CA LEU A 138 -5.34 -1.63 -7.53
C LEU A 138 -5.29 -0.70 -8.77
N GLY A 139 -6.20 -0.89 -9.72
CA GLY A 139 -6.31 -0.05 -10.90
C GLY A 139 -6.73 1.37 -10.58
N GLY A 140 -7.69 1.54 -9.66
CA GLY A 140 -8.11 2.84 -9.14
C GLY A 140 -6.95 3.58 -8.47
N MET A 141 -6.18 2.90 -7.63
CA MET A 141 -5.00 3.46 -6.96
C MET A 141 -3.91 3.86 -7.95
N ALA A 142 -3.61 3.02 -8.95
CA ALA A 142 -2.61 3.31 -9.97
C ALA A 142 -3.00 4.52 -10.84
N ARG A 143 -4.28 4.61 -11.25
CA ARG A 143 -4.81 5.77 -12.00
C ARG A 143 -4.80 7.04 -11.15
N HIS A 144 -5.17 6.94 -9.87
CA HIS A 144 -5.11 8.05 -8.94
C HIS A 144 -3.68 8.60 -8.84
N ALA A 145 -2.70 7.71 -8.65
CA ALA A 145 -1.28 8.09 -8.60
C ALA A 145 -0.78 8.71 -9.91
N ALA A 146 -1.35 8.32 -11.06
CA ALA A 146 -1.07 8.92 -12.37
C ALA A 146 -1.77 10.28 -12.61
N GLY A 147 -2.63 10.74 -11.69
CA GLY A 147 -3.44 11.94 -11.84
C GLY A 147 -4.72 11.76 -12.67
N ASP A 148 -5.04 10.52 -13.12
CA ASP A 148 -6.29 10.18 -13.80
C ASP A 148 -7.41 9.96 -12.77
N PHE A 149 -7.89 11.05 -12.15
CA PHE A 149 -8.91 10.98 -11.11
C PHE A 149 -10.28 10.51 -11.63
N ALA A 150 -10.62 10.80 -12.89
CA ALA A 150 -11.88 10.36 -13.50
C ALA A 150 -11.88 8.85 -13.76
N GLY A 151 -10.79 8.31 -14.33
CA GLY A 151 -10.63 6.88 -14.51
C GLY A 151 -10.49 6.15 -13.17
N ALA A 152 -9.80 6.75 -12.20
CA ALA A 152 -9.71 6.21 -10.84
C ALA A 152 -11.08 6.09 -10.18
N ASP A 153 -11.91 7.14 -10.20
CA ASP A 153 -13.24 7.14 -9.59
C ASP A 153 -14.17 6.09 -10.22
N SER A 154 -14.08 5.93 -11.55
CA SER A 154 -14.81 4.90 -12.29
C SER A 154 -14.37 3.50 -11.87
N THR A 155 -13.05 3.26 -11.78
CA THR A 155 -12.49 1.94 -11.42
C THR A 155 -12.82 1.60 -9.97
N PHE A 156 -12.69 2.55 -9.04
CA PHE A 156 -13.06 2.32 -7.64
C PHE A 156 -14.56 2.10 -7.45
N THR A 157 -15.41 2.73 -8.26
CA THR A 157 -16.86 2.48 -8.22
C THR A 157 -17.19 1.04 -8.64
N ALA A 158 -16.49 0.50 -9.65
CA ALA A 158 -16.59 -0.92 -10.00
C ALA A 158 -16.11 -1.82 -8.85
N ALA A 159 -14.95 -1.49 -8.27
CA ALA A 159 -14.38 -2.24 -7.15
C ALA A 159 -15.36 -2.34 -5.98
N LEU A 160 -15.93 -1.21 -5.55
CA LEU A 160 -16.89 -1.18 -4.44
C LEU A 160 -18.17 -1.97 -4.76
N ARG A 161 -18.67 -1.93 -6.01
CA ARG A 161 -19.86 -2.68 -6.42
C ARG A 161 -19.67 -4.20 -6.25
N ASP A 162 -18.48 -4.69 -6.58
CA ASP A 162 -18.18 -6.14 -6.59
C ASP A 162 -17.56 -6.62 -5.27
N MET A 163 -17.32 -5.71 -4.33
CA MET A 163 -16.77 -5.99 -3.00
C MET A 163 -17.84 -6.60 -2.07
N PRO A 164 -17.48 -7.59 -1.22
CA PRO A 164 -18.35 -8.06 -0.14
C PRO A 164 -18.83 -6.91 0.75
N GLU A 165 -20.03 -7.02 1.33
CA GLU A 165 -20.67 -5.91 2.07
C GLU A 165 -19.83 -5.43 3.27
N ASP A 166 -19.23 -6.36 4.02
CA ASP A 166 -18.37 -6.06 5.17
C ASP A 166 -17.08 -5.33 4.76
N GLU A 167 -16.43 -5.80 3.69
CA GLU A 167 -15.28 -5.13 3.10
C GLU A 167 -15.66 -3.74 2.56
N ARG A 168 -16.76 -3.62 1.80
CA ARG A 168 -17.24 -2.33 1.27
C ARG A 168 -17.53 -1.34 2.40
N CYS A 169 -18.12 -1.82 3.48
CA CYS A 169 -18.38 -1.01 4.67
C CYS A 169 -17.10 -0.41 5.25
N GLY A 170 -16.07 -1.25 5.40
CA GLY A 170 -14.77 -0.82 5.92
C GLY A 170 -14.04 0.14 4.98
N TRP A 171 -14.16 -0.07 3.66
CA TRP A 171 -13.51 0.76 2.65
C TRP A 171 -14.15 2.13 2.45
N THR A 172 -15.47 2.22 2.61
CA THR A 172 -16.21 3.49 2.51
C THR A 172 -16.28 4.25 3.83
N ASP A 173 -15.78 3.66 4.92
CA ASP A 173 -15.83 4.27 6.24
C ASP A 173 -14.97 5.54 6.33
N ILE A 174 -15.63 6.68 6.53
CA ILE A 174 -14.95 7.96 6.71
C ILE A 174 -14.77 8.35 8.17
N SER A 175 -15.07 7.47 9.15
CA SER A 175 -14.89 7.75 10.58
C SER A 175 -13.53 8.37 10.93
N PRO A 176 -12.38 7.89 10.37
CA PRO A 176 -11.07 8.48 10.69
C PRO A 176 -10.90 9.93 10.22
N LEU A 177 -11.73 10.39 9.29
CA LEU A 177 -11.68 11.74 8.71
C LEU A 177 -12.60 12.73 9.43
N LEU A 178 -13.43 12.24 10.36
CA LEU A 178 -14.41 13.04 11.07
C LEU A 178 -13.94 13.29 12.50
N GLU A 179 -14.29 14.46 13.03
CA GLU A 179 -13.95 14.86 14.39
C GLU A 179 -15.21 15.14 15.25
N GLY A 180 -15.00 15.19 16.57
CA GLY A 180 -15.98 15.66 17.54
C GLY A 180 -17.33 14.93 17.51
N GLU A 181 -18.41 15.70 17.61
CA GLU A 181 -19.79 15.17 17.64
C GLU A 181 -20.21 14.54 16.31
N LEU A 182 -19.66 15.00 15.18
CA LEU A 182 -19.99 14.43 13.87
C LEU A 182 -19.48 12.98 13.78
N ALA A 183 -18.24 12.74 14.19
CA ALA A 183 -17.66 11.39 14.26
C ALA A 183 -18.45 10.48 15.20
N LYS A 184 -18.92 11.00 16.35
CA LYS A 184 -19.74 10.22 17.29
C LYS A 184 -21.09 9.82 16.68
N ARG A 185 -21.78 10.74 16.00
CA ARG A 185 -23.07 10.45 15.34
C ARG A 185 -22.90 9.47 14.19
N TYR A 186 -21.89 9.70 13.35
CA TYR A 186 -21.58 8.84 12.22
C TYR A 186 -21.30 7.39 12.66
N ARG A 187 -20.50 7.18 13.73
CA ARG A 187 -20.20 5.83 14.24
C ARG A 187 -21.42 5.05 14.74
N ARG A 188 -22.53 5.72 15.08
CA ARG A 188 -23.79 5.07 15.49
C ARG A 188 -24.63 4.58 14.30
N LEU A 189 -24.32 5.03 13.09
CA LEU A 189 -24.99 4.55 11.88
C LEU A 189 -24.54 3.12 11.58
N ASP A 190 -25.47 2.34 11.04
CA ASP A 190 -25.19 1.06 10.40
C ASP A 190 -24.49 1.27 9.04
N CYS A 191 -24.16 0.18 8.36
CA CYS A 191 -23.39 0.28 7.12
C CYS A 191 -24.09 1.11 6.04
N ALA A 192 -25.37 0.84 5.79
CA ALA A 192 -26.15 1.57 4.79
C ALA A 192 -26.28 3.06 5.13
N GLY A 193 -26.46 3.40 6.41
CA GLY A 193 -26.46 4.78 6.88
C GLY A 193 -25.13 5.48 6.66
N ARG A 194 -24.01 4.79 6.93
CA ARG A 194 -22.65 5.29 6.70
C ARG A 194 -22.37 5.53 5.21
N GLU A 195 -22.72 4.58 4.34
CA GLU A 195 -22.59 4.72 2.90
C GLU A 195 -23.38 5.93 2.36
N THR A 196 -24.63 6.07 2.80
CA THR A 196 -25.48 7.22 2.42
C THR A 196 -24.88 8.55 2.87
N PHE A 197 -24.35 8.60 4.09
CA PHE A 197 -23.69 9.80 4.61
C PHE A 197 -22.41 10.11 3.83
N ALA A 198 -21.55 9.11 3.62
CA ALA A 198 -20.28 9.26 2.94
C ALA A 198 -20.47 9.73 1.49
N ALA A 199 -21.47 9.21 0.77
CA ALA A 199 -21.79 9.66 -0.59
C ALA A 199 -22.09 11.17 -0.65
N ARG A 200 -22.87 11.70 0.31
CA ARG A 200 -23.16 13.13 0.43
C ARG A 200 -21.92 13.94 0.82
N TRP A 201 -21.13 13.42 1.76
CA TRP A 201 -19.87 14.04 2.17
C TRP A 201 -18.91 14.21 0.99
N TRP A 202 -18.73 13.17 0.18
CA TRP A 202 -17.88 13.23 -1.01
C TRP A 202 -18.42 14.21 -2.05
N TRP A 203 -19.73 14.25 -2.25
CA TRP A 203 -20.35 15.24 -3.13
C TRP A 203 -20.05 16.69 -2.69
N LEU A 204 -20.16 16.97 -1.39
CA LEU A 204 -19.89 18.31 -0.82
C LEU A 204 -18.42 18.71 -0.83
N THR A 205 -17.51 17.73 -0.77
CA THR A 205 -16.07 18.00 -0.63
C THR A 205 -15.34 18.17 -1.96
N ARG A 206 -16.01 17.99 -3.10
CA ARG A 206 -15.40 18.10 -4.43
C ARG A 206 -14.86 19.53 -4.67
N PRO A 207 -13.53 19.73 -4.73
CA PRO A 207 -12.92 21.06 -4.72
C PRO A 207 -13.13 21.86 -6.02
N LEU A 208 -13.34 21.19 -7.17
CA LEU A 208 -13.59 21.84 -8.46
C LEU A 208 -14.59 21.01 -9.29
N TYR A 209 -15.80 21.53 -9.50
CA TYR A 209 -16.81 20.88 -10.35
C TYR A 209 -16.39 20.72 -11.82
N SER A 210 -15.35 21.45 -12.26
CA SER A 210 -14.83 21.44 -13.64
C SER A 210 -13.88 20.28 -13.98
N LEU A 211 -13.31 19.59 -12.99
CA LEU A 211 -12.50 18.39 -13.21
C LEU A 211 -13.38 17.14 -13.13
N GLY A 212 -13.22 16.19 -14.07
CA GLY A 212 -13.92 14.90 -14.02
C GLY A 212 -13.47 14.06 -12.82
N GLY A 213 -14.41 13.37 -12.17
CA GLY A 213 -14.13 12.57 -10.97
C GLY A 213 -14.14 13.36 -9.66
N ASN A 214 -13.86 12.67 -8.56
CA ASN A 214 -13.74 13.24 -7.21
C ASN A 214 -12.37 12.86 -6.64
N ASP A 215 -11.40 13.75 -6.84
CA ASP A 215 -10.02 13.60 -6.38
C ASP A 215 -9.93 13.19 -4.90
N ARG A 216 -10.71 13.82 -4.02
CA ARG A 216 -10.79 13.47 -2.58
C ARG A 216 -11.35 12.07 -2.34
N ARG A 217 -12.43 11.68 -3.00
CA ARG A 217 -12.95 10.30 -2.87
C ARG A 217 -11.92 9.28 -3.36
N THR A 218 -11.28 9.55 -4.50
CA THR A 218 -10.26 8.64 -5.04
C THR A 218 -9.02 8.56 -4.16
N GLU A 219 -8.63 9.66 -3.51
CA GLU A 219 -7.52 9.69 -2.56
C GLU A 219 -7.85 8.82 -1.33
N HIS A 220 -9.05 8.93 -0.77
CA HIS A 220 -9.47 8.07 0.34
C HIS A 220 -9.39 6.58 -0.05
N LEU A 221 -9.89 6.22 -1.23
CA LEU A 221 -9.91 4.84 -1.70
C LEU A 221 -8.51 4.34 -2.10
N ALA A 222 -7.64 5.20 -2.62
CA ALA A 222 -6.23 4.90 -2.85
C ALA A 222 -5.51 4.63 -1.53
N ARG A 223 -5.74 5.43 -0.50
CA ARG A 223 -5.22 5.18 0.86
C ARG A 223 -5.75 3.88 1.45
N ARG A 224 -7.04 3.57 1.30
CA ARG A 224 -7.61 2.27 1.72
C ARG A 224 -6.95 1.10 0.99
N THR A 225 -6.69 1.25 -0.30
CA THR A 225 -5.97 0.25 -1.11
C THR A 225 -4.55 0.06 -0.60
N PHE A 226 -3.80 1.14 -0.37
CA PHE A 226 -2.44 1.09 0.20
C PHE A 226 -2.45 0.40 1.57
N ALA A 227 -3.39 0.74 2.45
CA ALA A 227 -3.54 0.09 3.77
C ALA A 227 -3.79 -1.42 3.66
N ARG A 228 -4.52 -1.89 2.64
CA ARG A 228 -4.71 -3.33 2.39
C ARG A 228 -3.42 -4.00 1.92
N ILE A 229 -2.64 -3.33 1.06
CA ILE A 229 -1.32 -3.81 0.59
C ILE A 229 -0.36 -3.97 1.76
N GLU A 230 -0.31 -3.00 2.67
CA GLU A 230 0.63 -3.00 3.80
C GLU A 230 0.34 -4.04 4.87
N ARG A 231 -0.93 -4.47 5.00
CA ARG A 231 -1.38 -5.40 6.06
C ARG A 231 -0.54 -6.68 6.14
N GLU A 232 -0.01 -7.13 5.01
CA GLU A 232 0.77 -8.35 4.88
C GLU A 232 2.21 -8.09 4.40
N ALA A 233 2.68 -6.84 4.48
CA ALA A 233 4.01 -6.44 4.03
C ALA A 233 4.93 -6.12 5.22
N ARG A 234 6.24 -6.15 4.98
CA ARG A 234 7.19 -5.51 5.91
C ARG A 234 7.06 -4.00 5.74
N THR A 235 6.88 -3.27 6.83
CA THR A 235 6.78 -1.81 6.80
C THR A 235 8.16 -1.15 6.84
N THR A 236 8.30 0.03 6.24
CA THR A 236 9.52 0.84 6.33
C THR A 236 9.86 1.21 7.77
N PHE A 237 8.83 1.43 8.60
CA PHE A 237 8.99 1.76 10.03
C PHE A 237 9.59 0.62 10.86
N GLY A 238 9.66 -0.61 10.32
CA GLY A 238 10.12 -1.79 11.05
C GLY A 238 9.13 -2.32 12.09
N LEU A 239 7.95 -1.70 12.18
CA LEU A 239 6.84 -2.10 13.03
C LEU A 239 5.96 -3.12 12.31
N TYR A 240 5.34 -4.02 13.08
CA TYR A 240 4.23 -4.82 12.56
C TYR A 240 3.06 -3.91 12.20
N TRP A 241 2.37 -4.21 11.11
CA TRP A 241 1.15 -3.52 10.72
C TRP A 241 0.12 -3.54 11.85
N GLY A 242 -0.58 -2.42 12.02
CA GLY A 242 -1.57 -2.23 13.06
C GLY A 242 -2.53 -1.11 12.71
N ASP A 243 -3.58 -0.95 13.53
CA ASP A 243 -4.60 0.07 13.35
C ASP A 243 -4.02 1.49 13.35
N ASP A 244 -2.94 1.72 14.10
CA ASP A 244 -2.25 3.00 14.12
C ASP A 244 -1.63 3.38 12.78
N LEU A 245 -0.93 2.45 12.13
CA LEU A 245 -0.36 2.66 10.80
C LEU A 245 -1.45 2.79 9.73
N ARG A 246 -2.55 2.03 9.86
CA ARG A 246 -3.72 2.19 8.98
C ARG A 246 -4.31 3.57 9.12
N ASP A 247 -4.57 4.02 10.35
CA ASP A 247 -5.26 5.28 10.61
C ASP A 247 -4.38 6.47 10.23
N LEU A 248 -3.07 6.40 10.49
CA LEU A 248 -2.08 7.36 9.97
C LEU A 248 -2.18 7.46 8.44
N LEU A 249 -2.12 6.32 7.75
CA LEU A 249 -2.15 6.28 6.30
C LEU A 249 -3.48 6.79 5.71
N VAL A 250 -4.62 6.43 6.30
CA VAL A 250 -5.93 6.89 5.84
C VAL A 250 -6.11 8.39 6.04
N ARG A 251 -5.61 8.93 7.16
CA ARG A 251 -5.80 10.35 7.52
C ARG A 251 -4.86 11.30 6.80
N TYR A 252 -3.58 10.93 6.65
CA TYR A 252 -2.56 11.84 6.11
C TYR A 252 -1.99 11.42 4.76
N GLY A 253 -2.16 10.15 4.37
CA GLY A 253 -1.63 9.61 3.12
C GLY A 253 -0.43 8.70 3.35
N TRP A 254 0.20 8.27 2.26
CA TRP A 254 1.44 7.51 2.32
C TRP A 254 2.64 8.44 2.14
N ALA A 255 3.72 8.14 2.84
CA ALA A 255 4.99 8.83 2.69
C ALA A 255 5.54 8.69 1.26
N THR A 256 6.08 9.78 0.73
CA THR A 256 6.78 9.83 -0.57
C THR A 256 8.29 9.71 -0.42
N TYR A 257 8.82 10.08 0.73
CA TYR A 257 10.21 9.82 1.12
C TYR A 257 10.31 9.53 2.61
N TRP A 258 11.46 9.00 3.02
CA TRP A 258 11.74 8.63 4.41
C TRP A 258 13.11 9.14 4.83
N THR A 259 13.22 9.52 6.08
CA THR A 259 14.49 9.83 6.72
C THR A 259 14.67 8.99 7.97
N ARG A 260 15.91 8.85 8.43
CA ARG A 260 16.21 8.22 9.72
C ARG A 260 17.00 9.18 10.59
N GLU A 261 16.87 9.02 11.88
CA GLU A 261 17.76 9.69 12.81
C GLU A 261 19.16 9.08 12.80
N PRO A 262 20.19 9.84 13.24
CA PRO A 262 21.47 9.26 13.58
C PRO A 262 21.31 8.19 14.68
N PRO A 263 22.15 7.13 14.66
CA PRO A 263 22.15 6.16 15.74
C PRO A 263 22.49 6.85 17.07
N ARG A 264 21.82 6.44 18.15
CA ARG A 264 22.08 7.00 19.50
C ARG A 264 23.52 6.77 19.97
N SER A 265 24.15 5.70 19.48
CA SER A 265 25.56 5.38 19.71
C SER A 265 26.06 4.61 18.49
N GLU A 266 27.28 4.90 18.03
CA GLU A 266 27.93 4.14 16.97
C GLU A 266 28.39 2.74 17.44
N LEU A 267 28.54 2.56 18.76
CA LEU A 267 29.06 1.33 19.36
C LEU A 267 27.97 0.32 19.70
N VAL A 268 26.70 0.75 19.78
CA VAL A 268 25.57 -0.11 20.14
C VAL A 268 24.56 -0.13 18.99
N PRO A 269 24.46 -1.25 18.25
CA PRO A 269 23.44 -1.41 17.22
C PRO A 269 22.05 -1.15 17.80
N SER A 270 21.32 -0.21 17.18
CA SER A 270 19.93 0.06 17.50
C SER A 270 19.11 0.14 16.22
N GLU A 271 17.84 -0.26 16.30
CA GLU A 271 16.92 -0.09 15.19
C GLU A 271 16.76 1.42 14.89
N PRO A 272 16.88 1.85 13.62
CA PRO A 272 16.79 3.27 13.28
C PRO A 272 15.39 3.80 13.58
N ARG A 273 15.32 4.99 14.19
CA ARG A 273 14.07 5.77 14.23
C ARG A 273 13.86 6.38 12.86
N ILE A 274 12.69 6.15 12.26
CA ILE A 274 12.37 6.52 10.88
C ILE A 274 11.18 7.45 10.89
N ALA A 275 11.25 8.53 10.11
CA ALA A 275 10.11 9.37 9.76
C ALA A 275 9.73 9.11 8.29
N GLY A 276 8.43 9.01 8.04
CA GLY A 276 7.86 9.10 6.70
C GLY A 276 7.40 10.53 6.46
N HIS A 277 7.51 11.00 5.23
CA HIS A 277 7.15 12.34 4.84
C HIS A 277 6.13 12.30 3.69
N GLU A 278 4.91 12.72 3.97
CA GLU A 278 3.82 12.84 3.01
C GLU A 278 4.06 14.02 2.04
N PRO A 279 3.41 14.05 0.86
CA PRO A 279 3.49 15.21 -0.03
C PRO A 279 3.07 16.49 0.69
N SER A 280 3.76 17.60 0.44
CA SER A 280 3.35 18.94 0.87
C SER A 280 2.89 19.77 -0.35
N PRO A 281 1.66 20.31 -0.36
CA PRO A 281 0.63 20.15 0.66
C PRO A 281 0.05 18.73 0.65
N SER A 282 -0.31 18.20 1.82
CA SER A 282 -1.01 16.91 1.89
C SER A 282 -2.46 17.09 1.45
N LEU A 283 -3.02 16.08 0.79
CA LEU A 283 -4.43 16.10 0.41
C LEU A 283 -5.30 15.99 1.68
N HIS A 284 -5.85 17.12 2.10
CA HIS A 284 -6.79 17.21 3.21
C HIS A 284 -8.24 17.05 2.75
N PHE A 285 -9.07 16.36 3.54
CA PHE A 285 -10.46 16.06 3.18
C PHE A 285 -11.49 17.09 3.64
N GLY A 286 -11.13 18.04 4.50
CA GLY A 286 -12.02 19.06 5.08
C GLY A 286 -11.51 20.49 4.93
N ALA A 287 -12.42 21.47 5.04
CA ALA A 287 -12.09 22.90 4.99
C ALA A 287 -11.44 23.43 6.29
N THR A 288 -11.49 22.66 7.37
CA THR A 288 -10.91 22.99 8.68
C THR A 288 -9.91 21.92 9.08
N MET A 289 -8.72 22.02 8.49
CA MET A 289 -7.45 21.77 9.16
C MET A 289 -6.48 22.79 8.55
N GLN A 290 -6.75 24.08 8.81
CA GLN A 290 -5.64 25.03 8.77
C GLN A 290 -4.59 24.48 9.71
N ALA A 291 -3.37 24.32 9.19
CA ALA A 291 -2.12 24.25 9.93
C ALA A 291 -2.34 24.39 11.44
N PHE A 292 -2.38 23.27 12.14
CA PHE A 292 -1.94 23.28 13.52
C PHE A 292 -0.42 23.36 13.50
#